data_AF-A0A5N6WQF7-F1
#
_entry.id   AF-A0A5N6WQF7-F1
#
_cell.length_a   1.000
_cell.length_b   1.000
_cell.length_c   1.000
_cell.angle_alpha   90.00
_cell.angle_beta   90.00
_cell.angle_gamma   90.00
#
_symmetry.space_group_name_H-M   'P 1'
#
loop_
_entity.id
_entity.type
_entity.pdbx_description
1 polymer ?
#
loop_
_entity_poly.entity_id
_entity_poly.type
_entity_poly.pdbx_seq_one_letter_code
_entity_poly.pdbx_strand_id
1 'polypeptide(L)'
;MKIQLFWFLTTTSLVFAGFNRRAALHEGIERRGDDYKQCVLSHIAKGTDNAEQAVPTAEECILRFEKSIEESCLALYTDQERDTRLENMNACFNEQASECKKCMEAEGITPSNQNTVLGFLKETREMISNSDPEVGCTDDL
;
A
#
# COMPACT_ATOMS: atom_id res chain seq x y z
N MET A 1 -30.10 1.30 50.79
CA MET A 1 -28.93 1.21 49.89
C MET A 1 -28.93 -0.13 49.14
N LYS A 2 -29.61 -0.25 47.98
CA LYS A 2 -29.54 -1.44 47.10
C LYS A 2 -29.44 -1.09 45.60
N ILE A 3 -29.70 0.17 45.23
CA ILE A 3 -29.79 0.63 43.84
C ILE A 3 -28.42 1.09 43.28
N GLN A 4 -27.45 1.43 44.13
CA GLN A 4 -26.14 1.93 43.69
C GLN A 4 -25.18 0.84 43.17
N LEU A 5 -25.34 -0.44 43.57
CA LEU A 5 -24.50 -1.53 43.05
C LEU A 5 -24.83 -1.89 41.59
N PHE A 6 -26.06 -1.70 41.15
CA PHE A 6 -26.46 -2.01 39.77
C PHE A 6 -25.87 -1.05 38.74
N TRP A 7 -25.58 0.20 39.11
CA TRP A 7 -24.95 1.19 38.22
C TRP A 7 -23.45 0.97 38.04
N PHE A 8 -22.77 0.40 39.03
CA PHE A 8 -21.33 0.12 38.93
C PHE A 8 -21.02 -1.10 38.05
N LEU A 9 -21.91 -2.11 38.00
CA LEU A 9 -21.71 -3.32 37.18
C LEU A 9 -22.05 -3.13 35.70
N THR A 10 -22.96 -2.21 35.36
CA THR A 10 -23.35 -1.93 33.97
C THR A 10 -22.36 -0.99 33.27
N THR A 11 -21.78 -0.05 34.02
CA THR A 11 -20.80 0.91 33.47
C THR A 11 -19.48 0.24 33.11
N THR A 12 -18.97 -0.66 33.95
CA THR A 12 -17.78 -1.47 33.59
C THR A 12 -18.06 -2.36 32.37
N SER A 13 -19.22 -2.99 32.27
CA SER A 13 -19.56 -3.89 31.14
C SER A 13 -19.60 -3.14 29.79
N LEU A 14 -20.14 -1.91 29.76
CA LEU A 14 -20.13 -1.08 28.54
C LEU A 14 -18.73 -0.57 28.18
N VAL A 15 -17.90 -0.24 29.19
CA VAL A 15 -16.52 0.18 28.98
C VAL A 15 -15.67 -0.98 28.45
N PHE A 16 -15.81 -2.19 29.00
CA PHE A 16 -15.12 -3.39 28.49
C PHE A 16 -15.63 -3.81 27.10
N ALA A 17 -16.93 -3.73 26.82
CA ALA A 17 -17.47 -4.02 25.48
C ALA A 17 -16.99 -2.99 24.45
N GLY A 18 -16.92 -1.70 24.82
CA GLY A 18 -16.36 -0.65 23.98
C GLY A 18 -14.86 -0.79 23.75
N PHE A 19 -14.11 -1.20 24.78
CA PHE A 19 -12.67 -1.43 24.68
C PHE A 19 -12.34 -2.66 23.84
N ASN A 20 -13.02 -3.79 24.06
CA ASN A 20 -12.85 -5.00 23.23
C ASN A 20 -13.26 -4.76 21.78
N ARG A 21 -14.30 -3.98 21.52
CA ARG A 21 -14.69 -3.61 20.16
C ARG A 21 -13.62 -2.74 19.48
N ARG A 22 -13.02 -1.79 20.20
CA ARG A 22 -11.92 -0.96 19.67
C ARG A 22 -10.65 -1.78 19.46
N ALA A 23 -10.29 -2.65 20.39
CA ALA A 23 -9.14 -3.54 20.27
C ALA A 23 -9.31 -4.51 19.08
N ALA A 24 -10.46 -5.17 18.95
CA ALA A 24 -10.76 -6.04 17.81
C ALA A 24 -10.83 -5.28 16.48
N LEU A 25 -11.33 -4.03 16.48
CA LEU A 25 -11.29 -3.17 15.28
C LEU A 25 -9.84 -2.80 14.92
N HIS A 26 -9.00 -2.48 15.90
CA HIS A 26 -7.62 -2.09 15.66
C HIS A 26 -6.78 -3.28 15.16
N GLU A 27 -6.88 -4.43 15.83
CA GLU A 27 -6.23 -5.69 15.43
C GLU A 27 -6.69 -6.13 14.02
N GLY A 28 -7.98 -5.95 13.71
CA GLY A 28 -8.52 -6.20 12.37
C GLY A 28 -8.07 -5.18 11.31
N ILE A 29 -7.75 -3.93 11.68
CA ILE A 29 -7.17 -2.94 10.76
C ILE A 29 -5.70 -3.27 10.50
N GLU A 30 -4.90 -3.50 11.54
CA GLU A 30 -3.46 -3.81 11.42
C GLU A 30 -3.22 -5.05 10.56
N ARG A 31 -3.96 -6.14 10.79
CA ARG A 31 -3.80 -7.36 10.00
C ARG A 31 -4.18 -7.18 8.51
N ARG A 32 -5.20 -6.37 8.23
CA ARG A 32 -5.56 -6.01 6.84
C ARG A 32 -4.49 -5.13 6.19
N GLY A 33 -3.86 -4.25 6.97
CA GLY A 33 -2.75 -3.44 6.55
C GLY A 33 -1.56 -4.29 6.10
N ASP A 34 -1.17 -5.28 6.92
CA ASP A 34 -0.05 -6.18 6.61
C ASP A 34 -0.27 -7.02 5.34
N ASP A 35 -1.44 -7.63 5.18
CA ASP A 35 -1.78 -8.44 3.99
C ASP A 35 -1.78 -7.58 2.72
N TYR A 36 -2.31 -6.35 2.80
CA TYR A 36 -2.27 -5.39 1.69
C TYR A 36 -0.83 -4.95 1.38
N LYS A 37 -0.03 -4.64 2.41
CA LYS A 37 1.37 -4.22 2.24
C LYS A 37 2.17 -5.31 1.52
N GLN A 38 2.05 -6.56 1.95
CA GLN A 38 2.76 -7.67 1.33
C GLN A 38 2.35 -7.87 -0.14
N CYS A 39 1.06 -7.75 -0.42
CA CYS A 39 0.50 -7.85 -1.77
C CYS A 39 1.07 -6.77 -2.71
N VAL A 40 1.03 -5.51 -2.28
CA VAL A 40 1.58 -4.40 -3.05
C VAL A 40 3.07 -4.56 -3.28
N LEU A 41 3.84 -4.91 -2.25
CA LEU A 41 5.30 -5.11 -2.39
C LEU A 41 5.62 -6.24 -3.37
N SER A 42 4.84 -7.32 -3.40
CA SER A 42 4.99 -8.40 -4.39
C SER A 42 4.78 -7.91 -5.83
N HIS A 43 3.72 -7.12 -6.07
CA HIS A 43 3.48 -6.53 -7.38
C HIS A 43 4.57 -5.53 -7.78
N ILE A 44 5.03 -4.70 -6.85
CA ILE A 44 6.14 -3.76 -7.07
C ILE A 44 7.39 -4.52 -7.47
N ALA A 45 7.84 -5.48 -6.66
CA ALA A 45 9.05 -6.26 -6.92
C ALA A 45 9.00 -6.95 -8.29
N LYS A 46 7.86 -7.57 -8.64
CA LYS A 46 7.67 -8.19 -9.97
C LYS A 46 7.74 -7.16 -11.10
N GLY A 47 7.12 -5.99 -10.90
CA GLY A 47 7.11 -4.91 -11.88
C GLY A 47 8.49 -4.29 -12.10
N THR A 48 9.21 -4.06 -11.02
CA THR A 48 10.56 -3.48 -11.02
C THR A 48 11.58 -4.46 -11.56
N ASP A 49 11.52 -5.75 -11.20
CA ASP A 49 12.36 -6.81 -11.80
C ASP A 49 12.19 -6.88 -13.32
N ASN A 50 10.95 -6.84 -13.82
CA ASN A 50 10.68 -6.86 -15.27
C ASN A 50 11.23 -5.59 -15.96
N ALA A 51 11.08 -4.44 -15.32
CA ALA A 51 11.59 -3.18 -15.83
C ALA A 51 13.12 -3.16 -15.87
N GLU A 52 13.77 -3.67 -14.84
CA GLU A 52 15.24 -3.76 -14.74
C GLU A 52 15.80 -4.74 -15.77
N GLN A 53 15.17 -5.92 -15.94
CA GLN A 53 15.57 -6.87 -16.99
C GLN A 53 15.47 -6.28 -18.40
N ALA A 54 14.43 -5.47 -18.65
CA ALA A 54 14.22 -4.83 -19.95
C ALA A 54 15.14 -3.61 -20.16
N VAL A 55 15.41 -2.84 -19.10
CA VAL A 55 16.22 -1.62 -19.13
C VAL A 55 17.19 -1.61 -17.93
N PRO A 56 18.29 -2.38 -17.98
CA PRO A 56 19.21 -2.49 -16.86
C PRO A 56 19.88 -1.15 -16.48
N THR A 57 20.01 -0.24 -17.44
CA THR A 57 20.56 1.09 -17.20
C THR A 57 19.67 1.97 -16.31
N ALA A 58 18.43 1.56 -16.02
CA ALA A 58 17.50 2.28 -15.15
C ALA A 58 17.48 1.75 -13.70
N GLU A 59 18.28 0.74 -13.36
CA GLU A 59 18.31 0.05 -12.05
C GLU A 59 18.26 1.02 -10.87
N GLU A 60 19.14 2.03 -10.83
CA GLU A 60 19.19 2.98 -9.73
C GLU A 60 17.88 3.78 -9.58
N CYS A 61 17.27 4.20 -10.68
CA CYS A 61 16.00 4.94 -10.65
C CYS A 61 14.83 4.03 -10.24
N ILE A 62 14.86 2.77 -10.66
CA ILE A 62 13.85 1.76 -10.31
C ILE A 62 13.94 1.41 -8.81
N LEU A 63 15.14 1.21 -8.27
CA LEU A 63 15.36 0.96 -6.84
C LEU A 63 14.91 2.15 -5.97
N ARG A 64 15.17 3.38 -6.43
CA ARG A 64 14.67 4.59 -5.75
C ARG A 64 13.14 4.62 -5.76
N PHE A 65 12.51 4.26 -6.88
CA PHE A 65 11.06 4.17 -6.98
C PHE A 65 10.48 3.15 -6.00
N GLU A 66 11.02 1.93 -5.96
CA GLU A 66 10.57 0.86 -5.05
C GLU A 66 10.63 1.30 -3.60
N LYS A 67 11.78 1.86 -3.20
CA LYS A 67 11.98 2.39 -1.85
C LYS A 67 10.97 3.50 -1.51
N SER A 68 10.71 4.41 -2.44
CA SER A 68 9.71 5.46 -2.23
C SER A 68 8.29 4.92 -2.08
N ILE A 69 7.92 3.86 -2.80
CA ILE A 69 6.61 3.22 -2.62
C ILE A 69 6.49 2.65 -1.20
N GLU A 70 7.51 1.97 -0.70
CA GLU A 70 7.49 1.42 0.65
C GLU A 70 7.46 2.52 1.73
N GLU A 71 8.39 3.48 1.65
CA GLU A 71 8.60 4.48 2.70
C GLU A 71 7.59 5.62 2.67
N SER A 72 7.05 5.98 1.49
CA SER A 72 6.20 7.17 1.33
C SER A 72 4.75 6.85 0.99
N CYS A 73 4.46 5.73 0.33
CA CYS A 73 3.08 5.38 -0.03
C CYS A 73 2.49 4.38 0.98
N LEU A 74 3.10 3.21 1.11
CA LEU A 74 2.59 2.15 1.97
C LEU A 74 2.60 2.56 3.44
N ALA A 75 3.67 3.18 3.92
CA ALA A 75 3.76 3.63 5.31
C ALA A 75 2.65 4.63 5.70
N LEU A 76 2.10 5.40 4.75
CA LEU A 76 1.12 6.46 5.04
C LEU A 76 -0.34 6.05 4.81
N TYR A 77 -0.59 5.15 3.84
CA TYR A 77 -1.96 4.93 3.34
C TYR A 77 -2.51 3.52 3.62
N THR A 78 -1.67 2.59 4.07
CA THR A 78 -2.06 1.17 4.24
C THR A 78 -3.24 0.97 5.19
N ASP A 79 -3.32 1.72 6.29
CA ASP A 79 -4.38 1.54 7.31
C ASP A 79 -5.66 2.36 7.05
N GLN A 80 -5.74 3.06 5.92
CA GLN A 80 -6.91 3.88 5.59
C GLN A 80 -8.11 3.03 5.14
N GLU A 81 -9.31 3.63 5.14
CA GLU A 81 -10.49 3.00 4.53
C GLU A 81 -10.27 2.76 3.03
N ARG A 82 -10.93 1.73 2.48
CA ARG A 82 -10.64 1.18 1.14
C ARG A 82 -10.55 2.23 0.03
N ASP A 83 -11.60 3.03 -0.13
CA ASP A 83 -11.69 3.99 -1.24
C ASP A 83 -10.63 5.09 -1.11
N THR A 84 -10.42 5.59 0.12
CA THR A 84 -9.39 6.59 0.43
C THR A 84 -7.99 6.05 0.24
N ARG A 85 -7.72 4.80 0.68
CA ARG A 85 -6.44 4.12 0.46
C ARG A 85 -6.17 3.97 -1.02
N LEU A 86 -7.14 3.49 -1.81
CA LEU A 86 -6.99 3.30 -3.25
C LEU A 86 -6.67 4.61 -3.97
N GLU A 87 -7.40 5.68 -3.65
CA GLU A 87 -7.17 7.01 -4.22
C GLU A 87 -5.76 7.52 -3.88
N ASN A 88 -5.39 7.51 -2.59
CA ASN A 88 -4.11 8.02 -2.13
C ASN A 88 -2.92 7.19 -2.59
N MET A 89 -3.04 5.86 -2.60
CA MET A 89 -2.02 4.96 -3.14
C MET A 89 -1.80 5.20 -4.62
N ASN A 90 -2.86 5.38 -5.41
CA ASN A 90 -2.74 5.69 -6.83
C ASN A 90 -2.12 7.06 -7.08
N ALA A 91 -2.49 8.07 -6.30
CA ALA A 91 -1.89 9.40 -6.39
C ALA A 91 -0.38 9.34 -6.06
N CYS A 92 -0.02 8.69 -4.96
CA CYS A 92 1.37 8.52 -4.53
C CYS A 92 2.19 7.73 -5.55
N PHE A 93 1.65 6.63 -6.07
CA PHE A 93 2.31 5.85 -7.12
C PHE A 93 2.64 6.70 -8.35
N ASN A 94 1.67 7.48 -8.83
CA ASN A 94 1.86 8.33 -10.01
C ASN A 94 2.92 9.41 -9.76
N GLU A 95 2.97 9.96 -8.55
CA GLU A 95 4.02 10.89 -8.13
C GLU A 95 5.39 10.19 -8.16
N GLN A 96 5.53 9.01 -7.56
CA GLN A 96 6.80 8.29 -7.56
C GLN A 96 7.22 7.84 -8.96
N ALA A 97 6.28 7.45 -9.83
CA ALA A 97 6.57 7.13 -11.23
C ALA A 97 7.06 8.37 -12.01
N SER A 98 6.53 9.56 -11.69
CA SER A 98 7.01 10.83 -12.24
C SER A 98 8.43 11.15 -11.78
N GLU A 99 8.76 10.93 -10.50
CA GLU A 99 10.12 11.07 -9.98
C GLU A 99 11.09 10.06 -10.60
N CYS A 100 10.66 8.82 -10.80
CA CYS A 100 11.42 7.81 -11.53
C CYS A 100 11.74 8.28 -12.96
N LYS A 101 10.76 8.87 -13.67
CA LYS A 101 10.97 9.44 -14.99
C LYS A 101 12.03 10.54 -14.98
N LYS A 102 11.94 11.48 -14.03
CA LYS A 102 12.93 12.56 -13.88
C LYS A 102 14.33 12.03 -13.59
N CYS A 103 14.44 10.99 -12.76
CA CYS A 103 15.70 10.30 -12.51
C CYS A 103 16.27 9.72 -13.83
N MET A 104 15.46 8.97 -14.58
CA MET A 104 15.90 8.39 -15.85
C MET A 104 16.31 9.45 -16.89
N GLU A 105 15.61 10.59 -16.92
CA GLU A 105 15.97 11.74 -17.77
C GLU A 105 17.33 12.33 -17.36
N ALA A 106 17.60 12.47 -16.06
CA ALA A 106 18.87 12.97 -15.55
C ALA A 106 20.05 12.02 -15.85
N GLU A 107 19.81 10.71 -15.81
CA GLU A 107 20.79 9.67 -16.18
C GLU A 107 20.95 9.52 -17.72
N GLY A 108 20.24 10.31 -18.52
CA GLY A 108 20.35 10.29 -19.98
C GLY A 108 19.76 9.03 -20.63
N ILE A 109 18.87 8.32 -19.95
CA ILE A 109 18.18 7.14 -20.49
C ILE A 109 17.27 7.58 -21.64
N THR A 110 17.27 6.82 -22.73
CA THR A 110 16.50 7.21 -23.93
C THR A 110 14.99 7.24 -23.67
N PRO A 111 14.23 8.12 -24.36
CA PRO A 111 12.78 8.17 -24.21
C PRO A 111 12.08 6.82 -24.47
N SER A 112 12.61 6.01 -25.38
CA SER A 112 12.06 4.66 -25.64
C SER A 112 12.18 3.78 -24.40
N ASN A 113 13.35 3.75 -23.77
CA ASN A 113 13.60 2.97 -22.57
C ASN A 113 12.82 3.52 -21.36
N GLN A 114 12.70 4.84 -21.23
CA GLN A 114 11.85 5.46 -20.21
C GLN A 114 10.39 4.98 -20.36
N ASN A 115 9.86 4.98 -21.58
CA ASN A 115 8.50 4.51 -21.85
C ASN A 115 8.32 3.02 -21.55
N THR A 116 9.35 2.19 -21.81
CA THR A 116 9.34 0.78 -21.42
C THR A 116 9.22 0.60 -19.91
N VAL A 117 10.05 1.29 -19.13
CA VAL A 117 9.99 1.24 -17.65
C VAL A 117 8.63 1.73 -17.16
N LEU A 118 8.17 2.89 -17.63
CA LEU A 118 6.87 3.45 -17.23
C LEU A 118 5.69 2.57 -17.65
N GLY A 119 5.83 1.79 -18.73
CA GLY A 119 4.86 0.77 -19.13
C GLY A 119 4.70 -0.31 -18.06
N PHE A 120 5.81 -0.90 -17.62
CA PHE A 120 5.80 -1.90 -16.53
C PHE A 120 5.25 -1.32 -15.21
N LEU A 121 5.64 -0.09 -14.86
CA LEU A 121 5.11 0.57 -13.66
C LEU A 121 3.60 0.81 -13.77
N LYS A 122 3.10 1.18 -14.95
CA LYS A 122 1.67 1.35 -15.18
C LYS A 122 0.90 0.03 -15.01
N GLU A 123 1.40 -1.07 -15.58
CA GLU A 123 0.81 -2.41 -15.40
C GLU A 123 0.80 -2.82 -13.93
N THR A 124 1.88 -2.54 -13.21
CA THR A 124 2.01 -2.79 -11.77
C THR A 124 0.96 -2.03 -10.97
N ARG A 125 0.75 -0.74 -11.29
CA ARG A 125 -0.29 0.08 -10.66
C ARG A 125 -1.69 -0.48 -10.91
N GLU A 126 -1.95 -0.99 -12.12
CA GLU A 126 -3.23 -1.62 -12.45
C GLU A 126 -3.44 -2.90 -11.64
N MET A 127 -2.40 -3.72 -11.41
CA MET A 127 -2.48 -4.86 -10.50
C MET A 127 -2.81 -4.41 -9.07
N ILE A 128 -2.06 -3.44 -8.53
CA ILE A 128 -2.28 -2.88 -7.18
C ILE A 128 -3.69 -2.32 -7.01
N SER A 129 -4.23 -1.66 -8.03
CA SER A 129 -5.59 -1.09 -8.00
C SER A 129 -6.68 -2.17 -7.99
N ASN A 130 -6.38 -3.34 -8.54
CA ASN A 130 -7.29 -4.47 -8.61
C ASN A 130 -7.14 -5.43 -7.43
N SER A 131 -6.07 -5.33 -6.65
CA SER A 131 -5.89 -6.10 -5.42
C SER A 131 -6.92 -5.68 -4.37
N ASP A 132 -7.75 -6.62 -3.90
CA ASP A 132 -8.73 -6.34 -2.85
C ASP A 132 -8.07 -6.41 -1.45
N PRO A 133 -7.97 -5.30 -0.72
CA PRO A 133 -7.39 -5.29 0.63
C PRO A 133 -8.20 -6.06 1.69
N GLU A 134 -9.44 -6.46 1.42
CA GLU A 134 -10.23 -7.31 2.35
C GLU A 134 -9.96 -8.80 2.20
N VAL A 135 -9.34 -9.21 1.09
CA VAL A 135 -9.06 -10.62 0.77
C VAL A 135 -7.56 -10.93 0.83
N GLY A 136 -6.72 -9.89 0.88
CA GLY A 136 -5.31 -10.02 0.52
C GLY A 136 -5.17 -10.19 -1.00
N CYS A 137 -3.95 -10.26 -1.51
CA CYS A 137 -3.72 -10.69 -2.90
C CYS A 137 -4.40 -12.05 -3.10
N THR A 138 -5.57 -12.08 -3.73
CA THR A 138 -6.07 -13.33 -4.31
C THR A 138 -5.11 -13.71 -5.41
N ASP A 139 -4.16 -14.58 -5.10
CA ASP A 139 -3.27 -15.24 -6.05
C ASP A 139 -4.02 -16.17 -7.03
N ASP A 140 -5.35 -16.25 -6.95
CA ASP A 140 -6.21 -17.07 -7.80
C ASP A 140 -7.25 -16.22 -8.55
N LEU A 141 -6.90 -15.73 -9.75
CA LEU A 141 -7.83 -15.61 -10.89
C LEU A 141 -7.07 -15.78 -12.23
#